data_AF-A0A5P9Q055-F1
#
_entry.id   AF-A0A5P9Q055-F1
#
_cell.length_a   1.000
_cell.length_b   1.000
_cell.length_c   1.000
_cell.angle_alpha   90.00
_cell.angle_beta   90.00
_cell.angle_gamma   90.00
#
_symmetry.space_group_name_H-M   'P 1'
#
loop_
_entity.id
_entity.type
_entity.pdbx_description
1 polymer ?
#
loop_
_entity_poly.entity_id
_entity_poly.type
_entity_poly.pdbx_seq_one_letter_code
_entity_poly.pdbx_strand_id
1 'polypeptide(L)'
;MNRLRISLATGGLPGALAITTGLLYENWRARLPDPITVHWQNGGPNGTADAAVFVSIMLAATAVLLVAGSLLLNRRPVRFGVGLSAGFAAFPAVTALAVLIANLDATDWRQADNFLIVLAVPLGGAIAAGLLGALIAPKSFVPHKSTGPSVGLRPGERASWTGGSSNNYLPLLALLTPLTMLAGDLPLVVYPVLTMVVALGLYAVSRLRVRIDADGVTIRLTGFSRQMPLDRIVGADVGRVSFWTGLGLRVNPLTGDTAYKVRGGEALRIDLKTGRSVYVTVDRPREAAGLLNDLLARDQASPGTGSAARS
;
A
#
# COMPACT_ATOMS: atom_id res chain seq x y z
N MET A 1 -8.91 -15.97 -17.65
CA MET A 1 -9.84 -14.81 -17.68
C MET A 1 -9.45 -13.66 -16.74
N ASN A 2 -9.01 -13.89 -15.49
CA ASN A 2 -8.66 -12.79 -14.57
C ASN A 2 -7.42 -11.96 -14.96
N ARG A 3 -6.36 -12.59 -15.51
CA ARG A 3 -5.12 -11.86 -15.85
C ARG A 3 -5.30 -10.83 -16.97
N LEU A 4 -6.04 -11.16 -18.02
CA LEU A 4 -6.34 -10.23 -19.12
C LEU A 4 -7.13 -8.99 -18.64
N ARG A 5 -8.12 -9.19 -17.75
CA ARG A 5 -8.89 -8.08 -17.15
C ARG A 5 -8.01 -7.20 -16.26
N ILE A 6 -7.07 -7.78 -15.52
CA ILE A 6 -6.12 -7.03 -14.70
C ILE A 6 -5.16 -6.25 -15.59
N SER A 7 -4.56 -6.86 -16.62
CA SER A 7 -3.69 -6.17 -17.57
C SER A 7 -4.42 -5.04 -18.32
N LEU A 8 -5.68 -5.24 -18.70
CA LEU A 8 -6.50 -4.18 -19.30
C LEU A 8 -6.84 -3.07 -18.29
N ALA A 9 -7.10 -3.41 -17.02
CA ALA A 9 -7.40 -2.45 -15.96
C ALA A 9 -6.17 -1.64 -15.51
N THR A 10 -4.99 -2.26 -15.43
CA THR A 10 -3.74 -1.61 -14.99
C THR A 10 -2.97 -0.95 -16.12
N GLY A 11 -3.10 -1.44 -17.36
CA GLY A 11 -2.31 -0.98 -18.49
C GLY A 11 -3.08 -0.58 -19.74
N GLY A 12 -4.29 -1.10 -19.96
CA GLY A 12 -5.07 -0.78 -21.16
C GLY A 12 -5.43 0.71 -21.26
N LEU A 13 -5.93 1.30 -20.19
CA LEU A 13 -6.34 2.70 -20.18
C LEU A 13 -5.16 3.69 -20.18
N PRO A 14 -4.13 3.57 -19.31
CA PRO A 14 -2.94 4.41 -19.43
C PRO A 14 -2.21 4.23 -20.76
N GLY A 15 -2.18 3.00 -21.31
CA GLY A 15 -1.60 2.70 -22.61
C GLY A 15 -2.36 3.37 -23.76
N ALA A 16 -3.70 3.33 -23.74
CA ALA A 16 -4.51 4.03 -24.72
C ALA A 16 -4.28 5.55 -24.68
N LEU A 17 -4.24 6.14 -23.48
CA LEU A 17 -3.95 7.57 -23.30
C LEU A 17 -2.55 7.94 -23.82
N ALA A 18 -1.55 7.10 -23.56
CA ALA A 18 -0.19 7.29 -24.08
C ALA A 18 -0.15 7.26 -25.61
N ILE A 19 -0.81 6.27 -26.23
CA ILE A 19 -0.89 6.13 -27.70
C ILE A 19 -1.62 7.35 -28.30
N THR A 20 -2.78 7.71 -27.75
CA THR A 20 -3.54 8.88 -28.22
C THR A 20 -2.72 10.16 -28.11
N THR A 21 -2.00 10.36 -27.00
CA THR A 21 -1.15 11.54 -26.80
C THR A 21 -0.02 11.59 -27.83
N GLY A 22 0.65 10.47 -28.11
CA GLY A 22 1.69 10.41 -29.15
C GLY A 22 1.15 10.70 -30.56
N LEU A 23 -0.01 10.14 -30.91
CA LEU A 23 -0.65 10.40 -32.20
C LEU A 23 -1.08 11.87 -32.36
N LEU A 24 -1.61 12.47 -31.28
CA LEU A 24 -1.99 13.88 -31.29
C LEU A 24 -0.76 14.79 -31.38
N TYR A 25 0.33 14.46 -30.70
CA TYR A 25 1.60 15.17 -30.86
C TYR A 25 2.07 15.16 -32.32
N GLU A 26 2.12 13.99 -32.96
CA GLU A 26 2.53 13.89 -34.38
C GLU A 26 1.64 14.72 -35.31
N ASN A 27 0.35 14.76 -35.04
CA ASN A 27 -0.61 15.54 -35.83
C ASN A 27 -0.54 17.06 -35.54
N TRP A 28 -0.12 17.47 -34.34
CA TRP A 28 -0.11 18.86 -33.91
C TRP A 28 1.27 19.51 -33.93
N ARG A 29 2.36 18.76 -34.09
CA ARG A 29 3.74 19.29 -33.94
C ARG A 29 4.05 20.51 -34.82
N ALA A 30 3.43 20.65 -35.98
CA ALA A 30 3.60 21.80 -36.87
C ALA A 30 2.85 23.07 -36.41
N ARG A 31 1.95 22.93 -35.43
CA ARG A 31 1.11 23.99 -34.84
C ARG A 31 1.51 24.34 -33.42
N LEU A 32 2.64 23.81 -32.96
CA LEU A 32 3.19 24.11 -31.64
C LEU A 32 4.34 25.12 -31.80
N PRO A 33 4.50 26.07 -30.88
CA PRO A 33 5.69 26.92 -30.85
C PRO A 33 6.93 26.08 -30.52
N ASP A 34 8.08 26.54 -30.98
CA ASP A 34 9.38 25.98 -30.61
C ASP A 34 10.21 27.06 -29.91
N PRO A 35 10.45 26.95 -28.58
CA PRO A 35 10.05 25.86 -27.68
C PRO A 35 8.57 25.93 -27.24
N ILE A 36 8.08 24.90 -26.53
CA ILE A 36 6.76 24.94 -25.86
C ILE A 36 6.88 25.33 -24.38
N THR A 37 5.80 25.88 -23.81
CA THR A 37 5.66 26.06 -22.37
C THR A 37 5.37 24.74 -21.68
N VAL A 38 6.12 24.42 -20.64
CA VAL A 38 5.93 23.21 -19.81
C VAL A 38 5.76 23.55 -18.32
N HIS A 39 5.92 24.81 -17.94
CA HIS A 39 5.76 25.25 -16.55
C HIS A 39 5.08 26.62 -16.49
N TRP A 40 4.23 26.78 -15.47
CA TRP A 40 3.47 28.00 -15.19
C TRP A 40 3.72 28.42 -13.74
N GLN A 41 3.86 29.72 -13.51
CA GLN A 41 3.95 30.32 -12.18
C GLN A 41 3.03 31.54 -12.11
N ASN A 42 2.25 31.62 -11.04
CA ASN A 42 1.25 32.69 -10.84
C ASN A 42 0.29 32.85 -12.03
N GLY A 43 -0.05 31.74 -12.70
CA GLY A 43 -0.95 31.70 -13.85
C GLY A 43 -0.30 31.95 -15.22
N GLY A 44 0.95 32.44 -15.26
CA GLY A 44 1.65 32.73 -16.52
C GLY A 44 2.74 31.71 -16.88
N PRO A 45 3.06 31.52 -18.17
CA PRO A 45 4.21 30.73 -18.63
C PRO A 45 5.53 31.23 -18.02
N ASN A 46 6.35 30.33 -17.48
CA ASN A 46 7.68 30.70 -16.95
C ASN A 46 8.77 29.63 -17.17
N GLY A 47 8.49 28.56 -17.90
CA GLY A 47 9.49 27.54 -18.23
C GLY A 47 9.14 26.81 -19.52
N THR A 48 10.18 26.50 -20.30
CA THR A 48 10.06 25.96 -21.66
C THR A 48 10.83 24.66 -21.84
N ALA A 49 10.45 23.87 -22.83
CA ALA A 49 11.21 22.71 -23.29
C ALA A 49 10.99 22.45 -24.79
N ASP A 50 11.87 21.66 -25.38
CA ASP A 50 11.60 21.03 -26.69
C ASP A 50 10.40 20.07 -26.57
N ALA A 51 9.47 20.18 -27.51
CA ALA A 51 8.22 19.42 -27.46
C ALA A 51 8.44 17.91 -27.63
N ALA A 52 9.34 17.50 -28.52
CA ALA A 52 9.62 16.09 -28.78
C ALA A 52 10.25 15.43 -27.56
N VAL A 53 11.22 16.09 -26.92
CA VAL A 53 11.89 15.63 -25.70
C VAL A 53 10.89 15.54 -24.56
N PHE A 54 10.08 16.58 -24.33
CA PHE A 54 9.09 16.59 -23.26
C PHE A 54 8.06 15.47 -23.41
N VAL A 55 7.44 15.34 -24.58
CA VAL A 55 6.46 14.26 -24.86
C VAL A 55 7.11 12.90 -24.72
N SER A 56 8.32 12.70 -25.26
CA SER A 56 9.04 11.42 -25.15
C SER A 56 9.30 11.01 -23.70
N ILE A 57 9.73 11.95 -22.84
CA ILE A 57 9.94 11.69 -21.41
C ILE A 57 8.62 11.31 -20.72
N MET A 58 7.53 12.02 -21.01
CA MET A 58 6.22 11.74 -20.39
C MET A 58 5.64 10.38 -20.83
N LEU A 59 5.81 10.00 -22.10
CA LEU A 59 5.41 8.69 -22.59
C LEU A 59 6.28 7.56 -22.00
N ALA A 60 7.60 7.79 -21.90
CA ALA A 60 8.51 6.85 -21.24
C ALA A 60 8.17 6.66 -19.75
N ALA A 61 7.90 7.75 -19.03
CA ALA A 61 7.46 7.71 -17.63
C ALA A 61 6.14 6.93 -17.48
N THR A 62 5.18 7.16 -18.37
CA THR A 62 3.91 6.40 -18.42
C THR A 62 4.18 4.91 -18.60
N ALA A 63 5.04 4.52 -19.54
CA ALA A 63 5.38 3.12 -19.80
C ALA A 63 6.04 2.45 -18.57
N VAL A 64 6.99 3.14 -17.92
CA VAL A 64 7.65 2.65 -16.70
C VAL A 64 6.65 2.42 -15.57
N LEU A 65 5.77 3.40 -15.31
CA LEU A 65 4.74 3.30 -14.26
C LEU A 65 3.73 2.18 -14.54
N LEU A 66 3.35 1.99 -15.81
CA LEU A 66 2.48 0.91 -16.24
C LEU A 66 3.11 -0.46 -15.96
N VAL A 67 4.38 -0.65 -16.32
CA VAL A 67 5.11 -1.90 -16.07
C VAL A 67 5.26 -2.14 -14.58
N ALA A 68 5.69 -1.14 -13.81
CA ALA A 68 5.85 -1.24 -12.36
C ALA A 68 4.53 -1.59 -11.65
N GLY A 69 3.46 -0.89 -11.99
CA GLY A 69 2.11 -1.16 -11.46
C GLY A 69 1.61 -2.56 -11.77
N SER A 70 1.81 -3.01 -13.01
CA SER A 70 1.42 -4.36 -13.46
C SER A 70 2.21 -5.45 -12.72
N LEU A 71 3.52 -5.26 -12.49
CA LEU A 71 4.34 -6.22 -11.75
C LEU A 71 3.94 -6.30 -10.27
N LEU A 72 3.65 -5.17 -9.64
CA LEU A 72 3.24 -5.11 -8.23
C LEU A 72 1.86 -5.73 -7.99
N LEU A 73 0.91 -5.50 -8.90
CA LEU A 73 -0.49 -5.86 -8.70
C LEU A 73 -0.90 -7.19 -9.32
N ASN A 74 -0.12 -7.75 -10.27
CA ASN A 74 -0.39 -9.06 -10.85
C ASN A 74 -0.34 -10.21 -9.84
N ARG A 75 0.31 -10.01 -8.68
CA ARG A 75 0.38 -11.04 -7.64
C ARG A 75 -0.85 -11.06 -6.73
N ARG A 76 -1.41 -9.88 -6.42
CA ARG A 76 -2.62 -9.70 -5.60
C ARG A 76 -3.36 -8.42 -5.99
N PRO A 77 -4.21 -8.47 -7.02
CA PRO A 77 -4.95 -7.29 -7.46
C PRO A 77 -6.01 -6.96 -6.42
N VAL A 78 -5.85 -5.86 -5.70
CA VAL A 78 -6.96 -5.25 -4.97
C VAL A 78 -7.43 -4.03 -5.74
N ARG A 79 -8.76 -3.84 -5.81
CA ARG A 79 -9.37 -2.81 -6.68
C ARG A 79 -8.81 -1.42 -6.45
N PHE A 80 -8.62 -1.05 -5.19
CA PHE A 80 -8.06 0.25 -4.84
C PHE A 80 -6.62 0.40 -5.37
N GLY A 81 -5.77 -0.62 -5.20
CA GLY A 81 -4.41 -0.61 -5.75
C GLY A 81 -4.38 -0.52 -7.27
N VAL A 82 -5.27 -1.26 -7.95
CA VAL A 82 -5.43 -1.19 -9.42
C VAL A 82 -5.84 0.21 -9.85
N GLY A 83 -6.82 0.83 -9.19
CA GLY A 83 -7.23 2.20 -9.48
C GLY A 83 -6.11 3.20 -9.23
N LEU A 84 -5.44 3.13 -8.07
CA LEU A 84 -4.33 4.01 -7.75
C LEU A 84 -3.21 3.90 -8.80
N SER A 85 -2.83 2.68 -9.16
CA SER A 85 -1.82 2.42 -10.19
C SER A 85 -2.25 2.94 -11.57
N ALA A 86 -3.50 2.76 -11.98
CA ALA A 86 -4.00 3.26 -13.25
C ALA A 86 -3.99 4.78 -13.31
N GLY A 87 -4.41 5.46 -12.23
CA GLY A 87 -4.37 6.92 -12.14
C GLY A 87 -2.95 7.48 -12.19
N PHE A 88 -2.02 6.91 -11.40
CA PHE A 88 -0.61 7.32 -11.42
C PHE A 88 0.05 7.06 -12.78
N ALA A 89 -0.20 5.91 -13.40
CA ALA A 89 0.36 5.59 -14.71
C ALA A 89 -0.19 6.49 -15.83
N ALA A 90 -1.46 6.90 -15.76
CA ALA A 90 -2.06 7.81 -16.75
C ALA A 90 -1.58 9.26 -16.61
N PHE A 91 -1.18 9.69 -15.41
CA PHE A 91 -0.87 11.08 -15.10
C PHE A 91 0.17 11.74 -16.04
N PRO A 92 1.32 11.11 -16.38
CA PRO A 92 2.29 11.75 -17.27
C PRO A 92 1.77 11.92 -18.71
N ALA A 93 1.10 10.91 -19.28
CA ALA A 93 0.51 11.01 -20.62
C ALA A 93 -0.58 12.09 -20.69
N VAL A 94 -1.47 12.15 -19.69
CA VAL A 94 -2.52 13.19 -19.63
C VAL A 94 -1.91 14.58 -19.40
N THR A 95 -0.84 14.69 -18.61
CA THR A 95 -0.06 15.94 -18.46
C THR A 95 0.52 16.39 -19.80
N ALA A 96 1.13 15.48 -20.55
CA ALA A 96 1.64 15.79 -21.88
C ALA A 96 0.52 16.29 -22.81
N LEU A 97 -0.62 15.60 -22.85
CA LEU A 97 -1.77 16.04 -23.64
C LEU A 97 -2.28 17.43 -23.23
N ALA A 98 -2.39 17.71 -21.93
CA ALA A 98 -2.84 19.00 -21.42
C ALA A 98 -1.87 20.13 -21.81
N VAL A 99 -0.56 19.88 -21.76
CA VAL A 99 0.47 20.82 -22.19
C VAL A 99 0.41 21.06 -23.70
N LEU A 100 0.20 20.01 -24.50
CA LEU A 100 0.02 20.16 -25.96
C LEU A 100 -1.21 21.02 -26.28
N ILE A 101 -2.34 20.80 -25.60
CA ILE A 101 -3.55 21.62 -25.75
C ILE A 101 -3.29 23.07 -25.36
N ALA A 102 -2.56 23.31 -24.26
CA ALA A 102 -2.27 24.66 -23.78
C ALA A 102 -1.37 25.48 -24.74
N ASN A 103 -0.53 24.80 -25.53
CA ASN A 103 0.38 25.41 -26.50
C ASN A 103 -0.15 25.38 -27.94
N LEU A 104 -1.29 24.74 -28.20
CA LEU A 104 -1.80 24.53 -29.55
C LEU A 104 -2.14 25.87 -30.21
N ASP A 105 -1.61 26.10 -31.42
CA ASP A 105 -1.75 27.33 -32.21
C ASP A 105 -1.14 28.59 -31.58
N ALA A 106 -0.38 28.47 -30.50
CA ALA A 106 0.37 29.60 -29.96
C ALA A 106 1.52 29.96 -30.90
N THR A 107 1.68 31.26 -31.19
CA THR A 107 2.77 31.73 -32.05
C THR A 107 4.10 31.87 -31.32
N ASP A 108 4.06 32.07 -30.00
CA ASP A 108 5.19 32.07 -29.07
C ASP A 108 4.78 31.37 -27.78
N TRP A 109 5.71 30.69 -27.11
CA TRP A 109 5.44 29.94 -25.88
C TRP A 109 4.81 30.80 -24.78
N ARG A 110 5.14 32.10 -24.72
CA ARG A 110 4.59 33.04 -23.72
C ARG A 110 3.09 33.27 -23.85
N GLN A 111 2.48 32.86 -24.96
CA GLN A 111 1.03 33.00 -25.20
C GLN A 111 0.22 31.80 -24.67
N ALA A 112 0.88 30.77 -24.13
CA ALA A 112 0.23 29.56 -23.62
C ALA A 112 -0.43 29.79 -22.24
N ASP A 113 -1.37 30.73 -22.12
CA ASP A 113 -1.91 31.22 -20.84
C ASP A 113 -2.97 30.29 -20.19
N ASN A 114 -3.17 29.10 -20.75
CA ASN A 114 -4.20 28.15 -20.35
C ASN A 114 -3.79 27.25 -19.16
N PHE A 115 -3.23 27.84 -18.10
CA PHE A 115 -2.71 27.07 -16.95
C PHE A 115 -3.78 26.19 -16.28
N LEU A 116 -5.05 26.61 -16.29
CA LEU A 116 -6.16 25.83 -15.70
C LEU A 116 -6.35 24.49 -16.40
N ILE A 117 -6.09 24.40 -17.71
CA ILE A 117 -6.14 23.13 -18.45
C ILE A 117 -5.04 22.20 -17.94
N VAL A 118 -3.83 22.73 -17.77
CA VAL A 118 -2.66 21.99 -17.29
C VAL A 118 -2.81 21.54 -15.83
N LEU A 119 -3.66 22.21 -15.04
CA LEU A 119 -4.02 21.76 -13.68
C LEU A 119 -5.18 20.75 -13.69
N ALA A 120 -6.30 21.10 -14.33
CA ALA A 120 -7.55 20.35 -14.22
C ALA A 120 -7.53 19.05 -15.01
N VAL A 121 -6.96 19.04 -16.22
CA VAL A 121 -6.97 17.86 -17.11
C VAL A 121 -6.12 16.72 -16.54
N PRO A 122 -4.88 16.95 -16.04
CA PRO A 122 -4.10 15.86 -15.44
C PRO A 122 -4.72 15.30 -14.17
N LEU A 123 -5.24 16.16 -13.28
CA LEU A 123 -5.91 15.72 -12.06
C LEU A 123 -7.19 14.95 -12.37
N GLY A 124 -8.08 15.53 -13.19
CA GLY A 124 -9.33 14.92 -13.59
C GLY A 124 -9.13 13.63 -14.36
N GLY A 125 -8.17 13.61 -15.29
CA GLY A 125 -7.82 12.43 -16.08
C GLY A 125 -7.22 11.31 -15.23
N ALA A 126 -6.33 11.62 -14.28
CA ALA A 126 -5.78 10.62 -13.36
C ALA A 126 -6.86 10.05 -12.42
N ILE A 127 -7.77 10.89 -11.90
CA ILE A 127 -8.90 10.44 -11.08
C ILE A 127 -9.84 9.55 -11.89
N ALA A 128 -10.24 9.98 -13.09
CA ALA A 128 -11.11 9.22 -13.98
C ALA A 128 -10.46 7.86 -14.34
N ALA A 129 -9.17 7.88 -14.69
CA ALA A 129 -8.41 6.67 -14.97
C ALA A 129 -8.37 5.72 -13.78
N GLY A 130 -8.16 6.24 -12.57
CA GLY A 130 -8.14 5.43 -11.36
C GLY A 130 -9.50 4.85 -11.00
N LEU A 131 -10.58 5.62 -11.15
CA LEU A 131 -11.95 5.12 -10.93
C LEU A 131 -12.30 4.03 -11.93
N LEU A 132 -12.02 4.23 -13.23
CA LEU A 132 -12.25 3.22 -14.27
C LEU A 132 -11.41 1.96 -14.01
N GLY A 133 -10.13 2.10 -13.67
CA GLY A 133 -9.27 0.97 -13.30
C GLY A 133 -9.83 0.18 -12.12
N ALA A 134 -10.29 0.86 -11.06
CA ALA A 134 -10.89 0.22 -9.89
C ALA A 134 -12.23 -0.48 -10.19
N LEU A 135 -13.03 0.05 -11.12
CA LEU A 135 -14.30 -0.53 -11.56
C LEU A 135 -14.10 -1.80 -12.39
N ILE A 136 -13.08 -1.84 -13.25
CA ILE A 136 -12.73 -2.99 -14.10
C ILE A 136 -12.06 -4.09 -13.27
N ALA A 137 -11.35 -3.72 -12.19
CA ALA A 137 -10.64 -4.66 -11.33
C ALA A 137 -11.57 -5.75 -10.76
N PRO A 138 -11.11 -7.03 -10.70
CA PRO A 138 -11.93 -8.14 -10.26
C PRO A 138 -12.60 -7.91 -8.90
N LYS A 139 -13.87 -8.33 -8.80
CA LYS A 139 -14.65 -8.11 -7.59
C LYS A 139 -14.22 -8.93 -6.39
N SER A 140 -13.55 -10.05 -6.62
CA SER A 140 -13.37 -11.11 -5.65
C SER A 140 -11.98 -11.72 -5.79
N PHE A 141 -11.19 -11.65 -4.73
CA PHE A 141 -10.13 -12.62 -4.51
C PHE A 141 -10.81 -13.91 -4.06
N VAL A 142 -10.61 -15.01 -4.77
CA VAL A 142 -10.98 -16.33 -4.25
C VAL A 142 -9.85 -16.73 -3.31
N PRO A 143 -10.11 -16.85 -1.99
CA PRO A 143 -9.07 -17.25 -1.06
C PRO A 143 -8.57 -18.64 -1.42
N HIS A 144 -7.29 -18.77 -1.75
CA HIS A 144 -6.68 -20.08 -1.83
C HIS A 144 -6.50 -20.58 -0.40
N LYS A 145 -7.17 -21.67 -0.04
CA LYS A 145 -6.92 -22.35 1.24
C LYS A 145 -5.51 -22.90 1.15
N SER A 146 -4.54 -22.24 1.80
CA SER A 146 -3.20 -22.82 1.87
C SER A 146 -3.27 -24.10 2.69
N THR A 147 -2.60 -25.15 2.23
CA THR A 147 -2.20 -26.26 3.10
C THR A 147 -1.07 -25.75 3.99
N GLY A 148 -1.41 -24.85 4.90
CA GLY A 148 -0.45 -24.26 5.83
C GLY A 148 0.06 -25.29 6.84
N PRO A 149 1.01 -24.90 7.69
CA PRO A 149 1.46 -25.76 8.80
C PRO A 149 0.27 -26.18 9.67
N SER A 150 0.44 -27.28 10.40
CA SER A 150 -0.47 -27.82 11.40
C SER A 150 0.36 -28.22 12.62
N VAL A 151 -0.20 -28.10 13.83
CA VAL A 151 0.42 -28.64 15.06
C VAL A 151 -0.15 -30.01 15.44
N GLY A 152 -1.11 -30.53 14.66
CA GLY A 152 -1.71 -31.84 14.85
C GLY A 152 -2.77 -31.89 15.95
N LEU A 153 -3.52 -30.80 16.16
CA LEU A 153 -4.54 -30.73 17.21
C LEU A 153 -5.63 -31.79 16.99
N ARG A 154 -5.82 -32.72 17.94
CA ARG A 154 -6.76 -33.86 17.83
C ARG A 154 -8.18 -33.56 18.30
N PRO A 155 -9.23 -34.14 17.69
CA PRO A 155 -10.62 -33.88 18.08
C PRO A 155 -10.83 -33.88 19.60
N GLY A 156 -11.47 -32.86 20.14
CA GLY A 156 -11.72 -32.69 21.59
C GLY A 156 -10.62 -31.97 22.37
N GLU A 157 -9.39 -31.85 21.85
CA GLU A 157 -8.31 -31.11 22.53
C GLU A 157 -8.59 -29.60 22.52
N ARG A 158 -8.32 -28.90 23.63
CA ARG A 158 -8.34 -27.44 23.68
C ARG A 158 -6.90 -26.94 23.74
N ALA A 159 -6.55 -25.99 22.88
CA ALA A 159 -5.24 -25.36 22.88
C ALA A 159 -5.38 -23.86 22.67
N SER A 160 -4.44 -23.14 23.26
CA SER A 160 -4.22 -21.72 23.00
C SER A 160 -2.73 -21.49 22.82
N TRP A 161 -2.37 -20.54 21.96
CA TRP A 161 -1.00 -20.11 21.77
C TRP A 161 -0.90 -18.64 22.15
N THR A 162 0.10 -18.30 22.95
CA THR A 162 0.45 -16.93 23.27
C THR A 162 1.92 -16.71 22.97
N GLY A 163 2.20 -15.68 22.19
CA GLY A 163 3.55 -15.29 21.86
C GLY A 163 3.61 -13.84 21.41
N GLY A 164 4.73 -13.44 20.86
CA GLY A 164 4.93 -12.06 20.49
C GLY A 164 6.30 -11.83 19.89
N SER A 165 6.66 -10.56 19.79
CA SER A 165 8.03 -10.14 19.54
C SER A 165 8.29 -8.85 20.31
N SER A 166 9.56 -8.59 20.61
CA SER A 166 10.02 -7.32 21.14
C SER A 166 11.17 -6.75 20.31
N ASN A 167 11.38 -5.45 20.43
CA ASN A 167 12.56 -4.79 19.91
C ASN A 167 13.35 -4.17 21.06
N ASN A 168 14.34 -4.92 21.55
CA ASN A 168 15.14 -4.52 22.70
C ASN A 168 16.13 -3.39 22.36
N TYR A 169 16.37 -3.12 21.07
CA TYR A 169 17.27 -2.06 20.61
C TYR A 169 16.57 -0.72 20.45
N LEU A 170 15.25 -0.70 20.24
CA LEU A 170 14.50 0.53 20.04
C LEU A 170 14.64 1.54 21.21
N PRO A 171 14.61 1.13 22.49
CA PRO A 171 14.84 2.04 23.61
C PRO A 171 16.23 2.69 23.63
N LEU A 172 17.24 2.07 23.00
CA LEU A 172 18.59 2.64 22.93
C LEU A 172 18.64 3.94 22.13
N LEU A 173 17.64 4.20 21.26
CA LEU A 173 17.53 5.49 20.56
C LEU A 173 17.29 6.67 21.51
N ALA A 174 16.83 6.43 22.75
CA ALA A 174 16.73 7.46 23.76
C ALA A 174 18.10 8.07 24.14
N LEU A 175 19.20 7.35 23.91
CA LEU A 175 20.55 7.90 24.13
C LEU A 175 20.88 9.06 23.18
N LEU A 176 20.09 9.27 22.12
CA LEU A 176 20.22 10.41 21.21
C LEU A 176 19.52 11.68 21.74
N THR A 177 18.68 11.57 22.77
CA THR A 177 17.93 12.70 23.33
C THR A 177 18.84 13.85 23.79
N PRO A 178 19.97 13.62 24.49
CA PRO A 178 20.89 14.70 24.87
C PRO A 178 21.49 15.44 23.65
N LEU A 179 21.78 14.72 22.56
CA LEU A 179 22.35 15.31 21.34
C LEU A 179 21.38 16.31 20.69
N THR A 180 20.07 16.00 20.70
CA THR A 180 19.03 16.89 20.17
C THR A 180 18.75 18.11 21.05
N MET A 181 19.23 18.11 22.29
CA MET A 181 18.95 19.12 23.32
C MET A 181 20.13 20.08 23.55
N LEU A 182 21.29 19.85 22.94
CA LEU A 182 22.49 20.71 23.02
C LEU A 182 22.27 22.16 22.53
N ALA A 183 21.12 22.44 21.89
CA ALA A 183 20.73 23.78 21.46
C ALA A 183 19.91 24.56 22.51
N GLY A 184 19.63 24.00 23.69
CA GLY A 184 18.75 24.61 24.70
C GLY A 184 19.41 24.86 26.06
N ASP A 185 19.01 25.94 26.73
CA ASP A 185 19.47 26.35 28.08
C ASP A 185 18.75 25.59 29.22
N LEU A 186 18.49 24.29 29.04
CA LEU A 186 17.81 23.49 30.07
C LEU A 186 18.76 23.12 31.22
N PRO A 187 18.27 23.04 32.47
CA PRO A 187 19.07 22.54 33.60
C PRO A 187 19.57 21.11 33.37
N LEU A 188 20.79 20.79 33.80
CA LEU A 188 21.45 19.49 33.58
C LEU A 188 20.62 18.29 34.06
N VAL A 189 19.80 18.46 35.11
CA VAL A 189 18.92 17.42 35.66
C VAL A 189 17.76 17.02 34.72
N VAL A 190 17.39 17.87 33.77
CA VAL A 190 16.28 17.62 32.83
C VAL A 190 16.66 16.55 31.80
N TYR A 191 17.92 16.49 31.40
CA TYR A 191 18.43 15.55 30.39
C TYR A 191 18.24 14.06 30.75
N PRO A 192 18.65 13.56 31.93
CA PRO A 192 18.42 12.16 32.29
C PRO A 192 16.94 11.84 32.48
N VAL A 193 16.14 12.79 33.00
CA VAL A 193 14.68 12.59 33.17
C VAL A 193 14.01 12.44 31.80
N LEU A 194 14.28 13.34 30.86
CA LEU A 194 13.74 13.25 29.50
C LEU A 194 14.20 11.98 28.79
N THR A 195 15.49 11.64 28.90
CA THR A 195 16.05 10.40 28.33
C THR A 195 15.32 9.18 28.87
N MET A 196 15.07 9.13 30.18
CA MET A 196 14.31 8.04 30.82
C MET A 196 12.86 7.98 30.35
N VAL A 197 12.18 9.14 30.24
CA VAL A 197 10.80 9.22 29.73
C VAL A 197 10.72 8.73 28.28
N VAL A 198 11.64 9.16 27.43
CA VAL A 198 11.74 8.73 26.02
C VAL A 198 12.04 7.23 25.94
N ALA A 199 13.00 6.74 26.73
CA ALA A 199 13.33 5.31 26.79
C ALA A 199 12.13 4.45 27.22
N LEU A 200 11.37 4.91 28.23
CA LEU A 200 10.17 4.22 28.69
C LEU A 200 9.07 4.23 27.63
N GLY A 201 8.87 5.36 26.93
CA GLY A 201 7.95 5.46 25.81
C GLY A 201 8.32 4.51 24.66
N LEU A 202 9.60 4.49 24.26
CA LEU A 202 10.12 3.60 23.22
C LEU A 202 10.02 2.13 23.62
N TYR A 203 10.28 1.80 24.90
CA TYR A 203 10.12 0.46 25.45
C TYR A 203 8.66 0.02 25.48
N ALA A 204 7.74 0.93 25.79
CA ALA A 204 6.32 0.63 25.75
C ALA A 204 5.91 0.22 24.32
N VAL A 205 6.31 0.98 23.29
CA VAL A 205 5.92 0.68 21.90
C VAL A 205 6.74 -0.43 21.22
N SER A 206 7.76 -0.98 21.88
CA SER A 206 8.63 -2.01 21.31
C SER A 206 8.09 -3.43 21.45
N ARG A 207 6.93 -3.64 22.08
CA ARG A 207 6.36 -4.95 22.36
C ARG A 207 5.08 -5.21 21.58
N LEU A 208 5.01 -6.40 20.99
CA LEU A 208 3.84 -6.91 20.29
C LEU A 208 3.49 -8.28 20.89
N ARG A 209 2.23 -8.48 21.25
CA ARG A 209 1.71 -9.75 21.77
C ARG A 209 0.59 -10.24 20.90
N VAL A 210 0.49 -11.55 20.77
CA VAL A 210 -0.50 -12.27 19.99
C VAL A 210 -1.00 -13.43 20.83
N ARG A 211 -2.32 -13.61 20.85
CA ARG A 211 -2.99 -14.75 21.43
C ARG A 211 -3.87 -15.39 20.36
N ILE A 212 -3.82 -16.71 20.26
CA ILE A 212 -4.60 -17.53 19.35
C ILE A 212 -5.33 -18.56 20.20
N ASP A 213 -6.65 -18.60 20.10
CA ASP A 213 -7.52 -19.57 20.78
C ASP A 213 -8.79 -19.82 19.95
N ALA A 214 -9.74 -20.57 20.50
CA ALA A 214 -10.99 -20.93 19.83
C ALA A 214 -11.84 -19.71 19.42
N ASP A 215 -11.67 -18.56 20.07
CA ASP A 215 -12.40 -17.33 19.74
C ASP A 215 -11.73 -16.56 18.59
N GLY A 216 -10.50 -16.94 18.22
CA GLY A 216 -9.75 -16.40 17.09
C GLY A 216 -8.39 -15.85 17.49
N VAL A 217 -8.01 -14.73 16.89
CA VAL A 217 -6.68 -14.10 17.06
C VAL A 217 -6.83 -12.74 17.70
N THR A 218 -6.14 -12.53 18.83
CA THR A 218 -6.03 -11.23 19.49
C THR A 218 -4.62 -10.69 19.33
N ILE A 219 -4.49 -9.55 18.66
CA ILE A 219 -3.23 -8.82 18.49
C ILE A 219 -3.24 -7.63 19.45
N ARG A 220 -2.15 -7.46 20.22
CA ARG A 220 -1.94 -6.35 21.14
C ARG A 220 -0.61 -5.68 20.83
N LEU A 221 -0.71 -4.43 20.40
CA LEU A 221 0.37 -3.47 20.31
C LEU A 221 0.07 -2.36 21.31
N THR A 222 1.06 -1.63 21.80
CA THR A 222 0.84 -0.60 22.82
C THR A 222 -0.19 0.44 22.37
N GLY A 223 -1.21 0.66 23.21
CA GLY A 223 -2.37 1.52 22.92
C GLY A 223 -3.38 0.95 21.91
N PHE A 224 -3.15 -0.25 21.37
CA PHE A 224 -3.98 -0.83 20.31
C PHE A 224 -4.23 -2.34 20.50
N SER A 225 -5.50 -2.74 20.57
CA SER A 225 -5.88 -4.16 20.53
C SER A 225 -6.84 -4.43 19.39
N ARG A 226 -6.62 -5.53 18.68
CA ARG A 226 -7.51 -5.99 17.61
C ARG A 226 -7.78 -7.47 17.77
N GLN A 227 -9.06 -7.80 17.89
CA GLN A 227 -9.56 -9.16 17.82
C GLN A 227 -10.00 -9.49 16.40
N MET A 228 -9.72 -10.72 15.99
CA MET A 228 -10.06 -11.26 14.69
C MET A 228 -10.68 -12.64 14.88
N PRO A 229 -12.02 -12.76 14.74
CA PRO A 229 -12.69 -14.03 14.87
C PRO A 229 -12.30 -15.00 13.72
N LEU A 230 -12.39 -16.30 14.00
CA LEU A 230 -12.04 -17.37 13.06
C LEU A 230 -12.84 -17.29 11.75
N ASP A 231 -14.11 -16.86 11.84
CA ASP A 231 -15.01 -16.69 10.70
C ASP A 231 -14.50 -15.70 9.64
N ARG A 232 -13.52 -14.83 9.95
CA ARG A 232 -12.91 -13.90 9.00
C ARG A 232 -11.65 -14.45 8.33
N ILE A 233 -11.12 -15.54 8.85
CA ILE A 233 -9.84 -16.10 8.46
C ILE A 233 -10.06 -17.30 7.53
N VAL A 234 -9.17 -17.45 6.55
CA VAL A 234 -9.19 -18.60 5.61
C VAL A 234 -8.05 -19.56 5.90
N GLY A 235 -6.91 -19.03 6.33
CA GLY A 235 -5.73 -19.82 6.67
C GLY A 235 -4.61 -18.95 7.19
N ALA A 236 -3.54 -19.61 7.60
CA ALA A 236 -2.34 -18.98 8.12
C ALA A 236 -1.08 -19.66 7.60
N ASP A 237 0.00 -18.89 7.47
CA ASP A 237 1.30 -19.36 7.01
C ASP A 237 2.43 -18.47 7.57
N VAL A 238 3.68 -18.81 7.27
CA VAL A 238 4.85 -18.00 7.57
C VAL A 238 5.06 -16.99 6.44
N GLY A 239 5.03 -15.71 6.80
CA GLY A 239 5.43 -14.61 5.94
C GLY A 239 6.74 -13.99 6.38
N ARG A 240 7.24 -13.02 5.60
CA ARG A 240 8.39 -12.20 5.97
C ARG A 240 8.05 -10.73 5.81
N VAL A 241 8.47 -9.91 6.75
CA VAL A 241 8.32 -8.46 6.72
C VAL A 241 9.68 -7.77 6.77
N SER A 242 9.85 -6.73 5.97
CA SER A 242 11.06 -5.90 5.98
C SER A 242 11.07 -4.97 7.19
N PHE A 243 12.25 -4.67 7.73
CA PHE A 243 12.42 -3.62 8.74
C PHE A 243 12.22 -2.22 8.12
N TRP A 244 12.65 -2.03 6.87
CA TRP A 244 12.75 -0.73 6.18
C TRP A 244 11.41 -0.01 5.96
N THR A 245 10.28 -0.72 6.02
CA THR A 245 8.94 -0.10 5.88
C THR A 245 8.38 0.47 7.20
N GLY A 246 9.27 0.76 8.17
CA GLY A 246 8.97 1.36 9.48
C GLY A 246 8.36 0.38 10.49
N LEU A 247 8.31 0.71 11.79
CA LEU A 247 7.76 -0.15 12.85
C LEU A 247 6.29 0.21 13.21
N GLY A 248 5.61 -0.66 13.95
CA GLY A 248 4.23 -0.48 14.43
C GLY A 248 3.17 -1.11 13.52
N LEU A 249 1.98 -0.47 13.50
CA LEU A 249 0.89 -0.78 12.57
C LEU A 249 1.16 -0.13 11.22
N ARG A 250 1.22 -0.93 10.16
CA ARG A 250 1.42 -0.49 8.78
C ARG A 250 0.32 -1.03 7.89
N VAL A 251 -0.22 -0.19 7.04
CA VAL A 251 -1.18 -0.59 6.00
C VAL A 251 -0.51 -0.36 4.65
N ASN A 252 -0.44 -1.40 3.83
CA ASN A 252 -0.02 -1.26 2.46
C ASN A 252 -1.19 -0.64 1.67
N PRO A 253 -1.08 0.60 1.16
CA PRO A 253 -2.18 1.23 0.43
C PRO A 253 -2.48 0.50 -0.88
N LEU A 254 -1.49 -0.15 -1.50
CA LEU A 254 -1.66 -0.84 -2.78
C LEU A 254 -2.32 -2.20 -2.64
N THR A 255 -2.09 -2.94 -1.56
CA THR A 255 -2.67 -4.29 -1.36
C THR A 255 -3.74 -4.34 -0.27
N GLY A 256 -3.85 -3.31 0.57
CA GLY A 256 -4.69 -3.32 1.77
C GLY A 256 -4.17 -4.26 2.87
N ASP A 257 -3.01 -4.89 2.68
CA ASP A 257 -2.41 -5.76 3.69
C ASP A 257 -2.00 -4.94 4.90
N THR A 258 -2.13 -5.54 6.08
CA THR A 258 -1.79 -4.89 7.34
C THR A 258 -0.61 -5.62 7.97
N ALA A 259 0.40 -4.91 8.44
CA ALA A 259 1.50 -5.47 9.21
C ALA A 259 1.53 -4.85 10.62
N TYR A 260 1.54 -5.72 11.62
CA TYR A 260 1.86 -5.41 13.01
C TYR A 260 3.28 -5.89 13.27
N LYS A 261 4.25 -4.98 13.33
CA LYS A 261 5.64 -5.40 13.45
C LYS A 261 6.47 -4.46 14.32
N VAL A 262 7.27 -5.04 15.21
CA VAL A 262 8.26 -4.30 16.01
C VAL A 262 9.69 -4.62 15.58
N ARG A 263 9.87 -5.58 14.66
CA ARG A 263 11.14 -5.97 14.05
C ARG A 263 10.96 -6.34 12.57
N GLY A 264 12.05 -6.49 11.84
CA GLY A 264 12.04 -7.21 10.55
C GLY A 264 12.15 -8.73 10.75
N GLY A 265 11.91 -9.49 9.70
CA GLY A 265 12.08 -10.95 9.69
C GLY A 265 10.78 -11.72 9.52
N GLU A 266 10.74 -12.94 10.05
CA GLU A 266 9.58 -13.82 9.92
C GLU A 266 8.37 -13.30 10.71
N ALA A 267 7.18 -13.56 10.17
CA ALA A 267 5.92 -13.12 10.71
C ALA A 267 4.85 -14.18 10.51
N LEU A 268 3.91 -14.26 11.45
CA LEU A 268 2.65 -14.96 11.23
C LEU A 268 1.87 -14.19 10.16
N ARG A 269 1.59 -14.83 9.04
CA ARG A 269 0.73 -14.31 7.99
C ARG A 269 -0.64 -14.96 8.13
N ILE A 270 -1.66 -14.14 8.28
CA ILE A 270 -3.07 -14.55 8.39
C ILE A 270 -3.76 -14.09 7.12
N ASP A 271 -4.34 -15.03 6.38
CA ASP A 271 -5.07 -14.73 5.15
C ASP A 271 -6.57 -14.61 5.44
N LEU A 272 -7.15 -13.47 5.06
CA LEU A 272 -8.55 -13.14 5.35
C LEU A 272 -9.48 -13.52 4.20
N LYS A 273 -10.76 -13.73 4.51
CA LYS A 273 -11.82 -13.93 3.50
C LYS A 273 -11.96 -12.75 2.54
N THR A 274 -11.56 -11.55 2.95
CA THR A 274 -11.55 -10.35 2.10
C THR A 274 -10.43 -10.37 1.04
N GLY A 275 -9.53 -11.35 1.07
CA GLY A 275 -8.35 -11.45 0.21
C GLY A 275 -7.16 -10.59 0.61
N ARG A 276 -7.21 -10.00 1.80
CA ARG A 276 -6.10 -9.25 2.41
C ARG A 276 -5.34 -10.18 3.35
N SER A 277 -4.07 -9.88 3.59
CA SER A 277 -3.27 -10.57 4.59
C SER A 277 -2.96 -9.65 5.76
N VAL A 278 -2.91 -10.23 6.96
CA VAL A 278 -2.40 -9.59 8.17
C VAL A 278 -1.10 -10.27 8.57
N TYR A 279 -0.02 -9.50 8.62
CA TYR A 279 1.29 -9.95 9.03
C TYR A 279 1.56 -9.51 10.47
N VAL A 280 2.05 -10.42 11.31
CA VAL A 280 2.31 -10.14 12.72
C VAL A 280 3.67 -10.72 13.11
N THR A 281 4.63 -9.88 13.52
CA THR A 281 5.94 -10.42 13.91
C THR A 281 5.84 -11.17 15.22
N VAL A 282 6.28 -12.42 15.20
CA VAL A 282 6.28 -13.31 16.36
C VAL A 282 7.55 -14.17 16.35
N ASP A 283 7.93 -14.74 17.48
CA ASP A 283 9.14 -15.57 17.58
C ASP A 283 8.99 -16.96 16.94
N ARG A 284 7.80 -17.56 17.02
CA ARG A 284 7.51 -18.90 16.49
C ARG A 284 6.32 -18.87 15.50
N PRO A 285 6.48 -18.22 14.33
CA PRO A 285 5.37 -17.99 13.40
C PRO A 285 4.79 -19.29 12.83
N ARG A 286 5.62 -20.32 12.64
CA ARG A 286 5.17 -21.62 12.11
C ARG A 286 4.22 -22.34 13.07
N GLU A 287 4.53 -22.37 14.36
CA GLU A 287 3.67 -22.97 15.39
C GLU A 287 2.36 -22.19 15.55
N ALA A 288 2.45 -20.86 15.56
CA ALA A 288 1.29 -19.98 15.63
C ALA A 288 0.35 -20.20 14.43
N ALA A 289 0.90 -20.28 13.22
CA ALA A 289 0.14 -20.60 12.01
C ALA A 289 -0.45 -22.01 12.07
N GLY A 290 0.32 -22.98 12.58
CA GLY A 290 -0.10 -24.36 12.75
C GLY A 290 -1.32 -24.51 13.64
N LEU A 291 -1.30 -23.90 14.82
CA LEU A 291 -2.45 -23.94 15.72
C LEU A 291 -3.67 -23.23 15.11
N LEU A 292 -3.47 -22.08 14.47
CA LEU A 292 -4.57 -21.33 13.85
C LEU A 292 -5.26 -22.14 12.74
N ASN A 293 -4.49 -22.83 11.90
CA ASN A 293 -5.04 -23.69 10.85
C ASN A 293 -5.83 -24.87 11.43
N ASP A 294 -5.34 -25.49 12.51
CA ASP A 294 -6.05 -26.59 13.17
C ASP A 294 -7.38 -26.14 13.80
N LEU A 295 -7.40 -24.94 14.40
CA LEU A 295 -8.62 -24.34 14.94
C LEU A 295 -9.63 -24.00 13.82
N LEU A 296 -9.16 -23.49 12.68
CA LEU A 296 -10.01 -23.22 11.51
C LEU A 296 -10.60 -24.51 10.92
N ALA A 297 -9.81 -25.59 10.86
CA ALA A 297 -10.29 -26.88 10.37
C ALA A 297 -11.44 -27.43 11.23
N ARG A 298 -11.38 -27.21 12.55
CA ARG A 298 -12.43 -27.64 13.49
C ARG A 298 -13.69 -26.81 13.42
N ASP A 299 -13.55 -25.49 13.35
CA ASP A 299 -14.66 -24.56 13.19
C ASP A 299 -15.47 -24.93 11.93
N GLN A 300 -14.77 -25.26 10.84
CA GLN A 300 -15.37 -25.73 9.59
C GLN A 300 -15.99 -27.13 9.69
N ALA A 301 -15.41 -28.03 10.51
CA ALA A 301 -15.92 -29.38 10.75
C ALA A 301 -17.07 -29.45 11.75
N SER A 302 -17.40 -28.34 12.42
CA SER A 302 -18.49 -28.23 13.40
C SER A 302 -19.74 -27.47 12.88
N PRO A 303 -20.25 -27.68 11.63
CA PRO A 303 -21.44 -26.98 11.18
C PRO A 303 -22.69 -27.63 11.80
N GLY A 304 -23.10 -27.16 12.98
CA GLY A 304 -24.44 -27.47 13.51
C GLY A 304 -24.54 -27.64 15.02
N THR A 305 -24.66 -26.53 15.76
CA THR A 305 -25.33 -26.48 17.09
C THR A 305 -25.84 -25.07 17.46
N GLY A 306 -26.09 -24.17 16.50
CA GLY A 306 -26.29 -22.75 16.84
C GLY A 306 -27.25 -21.93 15.96
N SER A 307 -28.36 -22.49 15.47
CA SER A 307 -29.44 -21.68 14.87
C SER A 307 -30.82 -22.35 14.92
N ALA A 308 -31.14 -23.03 16.02
CA ALA A 308 -32.50 -23.54 16.28
C ALA A 308 -32.83 -23.45 17.78
N ALA A 309 -32.75 -22.25 18.36
CA ALA A 309 -33.33 -21.94 19.68
C ALA A 309 -33.30 -20.43 19.95
N ARG A 310 -33.98 -19.63 19.12
CA ARG A 310 -34.56 -18.33 19.52
C ARG A 310 -35.81 -18.09 18.69
N SER A 311 -36.88 -18.77 19.11
CA SER A 311 -38.25 -18.27 18.99
C SER A 311 -38.46 -17.22 20.07
#